data_AF-A0A2V5MS79-F1
#
_entry.id   AF-A0A2V5MS79-F1
#
_cell.length_a   1.000
_cell.length_b   1.000
_cell.length_c   1.000
_cell.angle_alpha   90.00
_cell.angle_beta   90.00
_cell.angle_gamma   90.00
#
_symmetry.space_group_name_H-M   'P 1'
#
loop_
_entity.id
_entity.type
_entity.pdbx_description
1 polymer ?
#
loop_
_entity_poly.entity_id
_entity_poly.type
_entity_poly.pdbx_seq_one_letter_code
_entity_poly.pdbx_strand_id
1 'polypeptide(L)'
;MTVSQSCQRDFGINRRAFLGYTAGGLGYLTLAHLLALEGRAAPTDKITNPAHPLAPRPPHHAPKAKAVICLFQHGGPSQMDLFDPKPELNKWDGKDYPGNDLEIHFDKQAGKLLQSPFKFARQGQAGTEFSELLPHTTRIADDFTLIRSMTTDSIDH
;
A
#
# COMPACT_ATOMS: atom_id res chain seq x y z
N MET A 1 -11.88 30.86 -33.52
CA MET A 1 -11.65 30.35 -32.16
C MET A 1 -12.94 29.76 -31.63
N THR A 2 -12.86 28.47 -31.36
CA THR A 2 -13.86 27.52 -30.88
C THR A 2 -14.55 27.96 -29.60
N VAL A 3 -15.89 27.89 -29.53
CA VAL A 3 -16.58 27.40 -28.33
C VAL A 3 -17.70 26.48 -28.79
N SER A 4 -17.51 25.20 -28.49
CA SER A 4 -18.41 24.09 -28.71
C SER A 4 -19.70 24.31 -27.90
N GLN A 5 -20.84 24.34 -28.58
CA GLN A 5 -22.15 24.29 -27.93
C GLN A 5 -22.28 22.94 -27.22
N SER A 6 -22.40 23.01 -25.91
CA SER A 6 -22.70 21.94 -24.98
C SER A 6 -23.92 21.14 -25.42
N CYS A 7 -23.73 19.85 -25.72
CA CYS A 7 -24.80 18.85 -25.77
C CYS A 7 -25.37 18.68 -24.36
N GLN A 8 -26.43 19.42 -24.03
CA GLN A 8 -27.26 19.11 -22.87
C GLN A 8 -28.00 17.80 -23.17
N ARG A 9 -27.59 16.70 -22.54
CA ARG A 9 -28.35 15.46 -22.52
C ARG A 9 -29.46 15.60 -21.49
N ASP A 10 -30.64 15.98 -21.93
CA ASP A 10 -31.86 15.89 -21.11
C ASP A 10 -32.15 14.42 -20.79
N PHE A 11 -31.83 14.01 -19.56
CA PHE A 11 -32.23 12.71 -18.99
C PHE A 11 -33.72 12.72 -18.59
N GLY A 12 -34.61 13.13 -19.49
CA GLY A 12 -36.04 12.91 -19.31
C GLY A 12 -36.35 11.41 -19.42
N ILE A 13 -37.11 10.85 -18.48
CA ILE A 13 -37.56 9.44 -18.54
C ILE A 13 -38.42 9.27 -19.80
N ASN A 14 -37.79 8.87 -20.89
CA ASN A 14 -38.44 8.50 -22.14
C ASN A 14 -38.43 6.98 -22.29
N ARG A 15 -39.33 6.43 -23.12
CA ARG A 15 -39.49 4.96 -23.28
C ARG A 15 -38.17 4.26 -23.62
N ARG A 16 -37.29 4.92 -24.39
CA ARG A 16 -35.97 4.39 -24.77
C ARG A 16 -35.02 4.31 -23.58
N ALA A 17 -34.98 5.35 -22.73
CA ALA A 17 -34.21 5.35 -21.49
C ALA A 17 -34.75 4.31 -20.49
N PHE A 18 -36.08 4.21 -20.35
CA PHE A 18 -36.72 3.21 -19.49
C PHE A 18 -36.38 1.78 -19.94
N LEU A 19 -36.54 1.46 -21.23
CA LEU A 19 -36.20 0.14 -21.77
C LEU A 19 -34.69 -0.14 -21.71
N GLY A 20 -33.85 0.87 -21.98
CA GLY A 20 -32.40 0.72 -21.87
C GLY A 20 -31.93 0.43 -20.44
N TYR A 21 -32.52 1.06 -19.43
CA TYR A 21 -32.15 0.87 -18.03
C TYR A 21 -32.74 -0.44 -17.46
N THR A 22 -34.00 -0.74 -17.76
CA THR A 22 -34.70 -1.93 -17.22
C THR A 22 -34.25 -3.24 -17.85
N ALA A 23 -33.96 -3.25 -19.17
CA ALA A 23 -33.45 -4.44 -19.85
C ALA A 23 -32.06 -4.86 -19.30
N GLY A 24 -31.21 -3.88 -18.97
CA GLY A 24 -29.92 -4.15 -18.32
C GLY A 24 -30.09 -4.80 -16.94
N GLY A 25 -31.02 -4.31 -16.13
CA GLY A 25 -31.28 -4.84 -14.78
C GLY A 25 -31.77 -6.30 -14.76
N LEU A 26 -32.68 -6.67 -15.67
CA LEU A 26 -33.16 -8.05 -15.78
C LEU A 26 -32.05 -9.02 -16.23
N GLY A 27 -31.16 -8.58 -17.11
CA GLY A 27 -30.00 -9.38 -17.53
C GLY A 27 -29.01 -9.66 -16.39
N TYR A 28 -28.82 -8.70 -15.47
CA TYR A 28 -27.99 -8.94 -14.29
C TYR A 28 -28.61 -9.94 -13.32
N LEU A 29 -29.95 -9.92 -13.15
CA LEU A 29 -30.64 -10.89 -12.31
C LEU A 29 -30.54 -12.32 -12.86
N THR A 30 -30.71 -12.49 -14.18
CA THR A 30 -30.56 -13.81 -14.81
C THR A 30 -29.11 -14.30 -14.75
N LEU A 31 -28.13 -13.42 -14.98
CA LEU A 31 -26.71 -13.77 -14.83
C LEU A 31 -26.37 -14.18 -13.39
N ALA A 32 -26.86 -13.44 -12.39
CA ALA A 32 -26.68 -13.80 -10.98
C ALA A 32 -27.30 -15.17 -10.67
N HIS A 33 -28.47 -15.47 -11.23
CA HIS A 33 -29.12 -16.78 -11.06
C HIS A 33 -28.33 -17.92 -11.72
N LEU A 34 -27.82 -17.72 -12.94
CA LEU A 34 -26.99 -18.71 -13.64
C LEU A 34 -25.68 -18.97 -12.90
N LEU A 35 -25.01 -17.92 -12.42
CA LEU A 35 -23.80 -18.06 -11.60
C LEU A 35 -24.09 -18.82 -10.29
N ALA A 36 -25.26 -18.63 -9.70
CA ALA A 36 -25.68 -19.39 -8.52
C ALA A 36 -25.89 -20.88 -8.82
N LEU A 37 -26.50 -21.20 -9.97
CA LEU A 37 -26.67 -22.59 -10.43
C LEU A 37 -25.33 -23.26 -10.76
N GLU A 38 -24.37 -22.52 -11.33
CA GLU A 38 -23.03 -23.02 -11.64
C GLU A 38 -22.09 -23.12 -10.41
N GLY A 39 -22.56 -22.75 -9.21
CA GLY A 39 -21.72 -22.72 -8.00
C GLY A 39 -20.60 -21.66 -8.06
N ARG A 40 -20.71 -20.70 -8.99
CA ARG A 40 -19.78 -19.59 -9.21
C ARG A 40 -20.25 -18.28 -8.57
N ALA A 41 -21.47 -18.24 -8.05
CA ALA A 41 -21.92 -17.13 -7.23
C ALA A 41 -21.11 -17.07 -5.94
N ALA A 42 -20.75 -15.85 -5.53
CA ALA A 42 -20.24 -15.65 -4.18
C ALA A 42 -21.28 -16.18 -3.18
N PRO A 43 -20.87 -16.95 -2.16
CA PRO A 43 -21.80 -17.42 -1.14
C PRO A 43 -22.50 -16.22 -0.49
N THR A 44 -23.82 -16.22 -0.50
CA THR A 44 -24.68 -15.24 0.21
C THR A 44 -24.64 -15.42 1.72
N ASP A 45 -24.00 -16.48 2.20
CA ASP A 45 -23.81 -16.74 3.61
C ASP A 45 -22.88 -15.69 4.24
N LYS A 46 -23.46 -14.89 5.14
CA LYS A 46 -22.77 -14.15 6.24
C LYS A 46 -22.18 -12.78 5.89
N ILE A 47 -22.81 -11.98 5.03
CA ILE A 47 -22.38 -10.57 4.90
C ILE A 47 -22.66 -9.77 6.18
N THR A 48 -23.74 -10.07 6.92
CA THR A 48 -24.02 -9.55 8.27
C THR A 48 -24.98 -10.48 9.00
N ASN A 49 -24.57 -11.10 10.10
CA ASN A 49 -25.55 -11.61 11.05
C ASN A 49 -26.10 -10.39 11.80
N PRO A 50 -27.37 -9.98 11.63
CA PRO A 50 -27.90 -8.78 12.28
C PRO A 50 -27.84 -8.88 13.82
N ALA A 51 -27.73 -10.09 14.38
CA ALA A 51 -27.52 -10.30 15.80
C ALA A 51 -26.09 -9.98 16.28
N HIS A 52 -25.08 -10.06 15.41
CA HIS A 52 -23.67 -9.85 15.75
C HIS A 52 -22.92 -9.11 14.62
N PRO A 53 -23.15 -7.79 14.46
CA PRO A 53 -22.51 -6.99 13.41
C PRO A 53 -20.98 -6.87 13.56
N LEU A 54 -20.43 -7.17 14.75
CA LEU A 54 -18.99 -7.14 15.05
C LEU A 54 -18.33 -8.52 15.07
N ALA A 55 -19.05 -9.59 14.70
CA ALA A 55 -18.46 -10.92 14.66
C ALA A 55 -17.32 -10.98 13.60
N PRO A 56 -16.20 -11.66 13.88
CA PRO A 56 -15.13 -11.86 12.92
C PRO A 56 -15.67 -12.50 11.63
N ARG A 57 -15.38 -11.88 10.50
CA ARG A 57 -15.81 -12.38 9.18
C ARG A 57 -14.87 -13.52 8.76
N PRO A 58 -15.40 -14.62 8.18
CA PRO A 58 -14.54 -15.67 7.66
C PRO A 58 -13.68 -15.09 6.52
N PRO A 59 -12.37 -15.38 6.49
CA PRO A 59 -11.50 -14.92 5.41
C PRO A 59 -11.84 -15.62 4.09
N HIS A 60 -11.52 -14.98 2.97
CA HIS A 60 -11.69 -15.58 1.63
C HIS A 60 -10.81 -16.83 1.40
N HIS A 61 -9.73 -16.98 2.18
CA HIS A 61 -8.82 -18.12 2.12
C HIS A 61 -8.52 -18.66 3.53
N ALA A 62 -8.22 -19.96 3.61
CA ALA A 62 -7.77 -20.56 4.87
C ALA A 62 -6.47 -19.85 5.36
N PRO A 63 -6.42 -19.38 6.62
CA PRO A 63 -5.27 -18.66 7.12
C PRO A 63 -4.05 -19.59 7.21
N LYS A 64 -2.92 -19.15 6.63
CA LYS A 64 -1.64 -19.87 6.74
C LYS A 64 -0.89 -19.54 8.04
N ALA A 65 -1.04 -18.32 8.53
CA ALA A 65 -0.43 -17.84 9.78
C ALA A 65 -1.44 -17.91 10.94
N LYS A 66 -0.96 -18.25 12.14
CA LYS A 66 -1.79 -18.35 13.36
C LYS A 66 -1.85 -17.03 14.15
N ALA A 67 -0.79 -16.23 14.08
CA ALA A 67 -0.65 -14.96 14.78
C ALA A 67 0.21 -13.99 13.95
N VAL A 68 0.02 -12.69 14.18
CA VAL A 68 0.82 -11.61 13.59
C VAL A 68 1.37 -10.77 14.74
N ILE A 69 2.69 -10.57 14.76
CA ILE A 69 3.35 -9.68 15.70
C ILE A 69 3.73 -8.43 14.93
N CYS A 70 3.17 -7.28 15.32
CA CYS A 70 3.50 -5.99 14.73
C CYS A 70 4.32 -5.19 15.74
N LEU A 71 5.51 -4.75 15.33
CA LEU A 71 6.43 -3.98 16.17
C LEU A 71 6.50 -2.55 15.63
N PHE A 72 6.05 -1.59 16.43
CA PHE A 72 6.18 -0.16 16.14
C PHE A 72 7.39 0.37 16.89
N GLN A 73 8.45 0.70 16.15
CA GLN A 73 9.74 1.10 16.71
C GLN A 73 9.92 2.62 16.67
N HIS A 74 9.04 3.34 17.37
CA HIS A 74 9.19 4.79 17.51
C HIS A 74 10.49 5.11 18.27
N GLY A 75 11.33 5.97 17.68
CA GLY A 75 12.68 6.25 18.20
C GLY A 75 13.70 5.11 17.98
N GLY A 76 13.37 4.16 17.10
CA GLY A 76 14.29 3.12 16.67
C GLY A 76 15.45 3.65 15.81
N PRO A 77 16.44 2.80 15.51
CA PRO A 77 17.52 3.14 14.59
C PRO A 77 16.99 3.49 13.20
N SER A 78 17.66 4.44 12.54
CA SER A 78 17.32 4.89 11.19
C SER A 78 17.33 3.73 10.18
N GLN A 79 16.28 3.62 9.37
CA GLN A 79 16.20 2.62 8.29
C GLN A 79 17.39 2.70 7.32
N MET A 80 17.85 3.92 7.04
CA MET A 80 18.94 4.20 6.10
C MET A 80 20.30 3.72 6.63
N ASP A 81 20.41 3.54 7.95
CA ASP A 81 21.59 3.02 8.64
C ASP A 81 21.55 1.50 8.85
N LEU A 82 20.43 0.85 8.59
CA LEU A 82 20.20 -0.56 8.90
C LEU A 82 20.08 -1.45 7.67
N PHE A 83 19.06 -1.21 6.86
CA PHE A 83 18.64 -2.14 5.80
C PHE A 83 18.23 -1.45 4.51
N ASP A 84 18.33 -0.13 4.41
CA ASP A 84 17.93 0.62 3.21
C ASP A 84 19.01 1.64 2.81
N PRO A 85 20.17 1.19 2.30
CA PRO A 85 21.24 2.09 1.88
C PRO A 85 20.72 3.05 0.81
N LYS A 86 21.03 4.34 0.97
CA LYS A 86 20.65 5.42 0.04
C LYS A 86 21.88 5.95 -0.69
N PRO A 87 22.23 5.45 -1.89
CA PRO A 87 23.41 5.90 -2.62
C PRO A 87 23.43 7.40 -2.96
N GLU A 88 22.26 8.01 -3.16
CA GLU A 88 22.15 9.46 -3.34
C GLU A 88 22.58 10.22 -2.09
N LEU A 89 22.22 9.75 -0.90
CA LEU A 89 22.60 10.38 0.35
C LEU A 89 24.13 10.42 0.52
N ASN A 90 24.83 9.38 0.04
CA ASN A 90 26.29 9.35 0.02
C ASN A 90 26.91 10.40 -0.90
N LYS A 91 26.27 10.75 -2.03
CA LYS A 91 26.77 11.77 -2.96
C LYS A 91 26.61 13.19 -2.42
N TRP A 92 25.60 13.39 -1.57
CA TRP A 92 25.24 14.67 -0.99
C TRP A 92 25.74 14.86 0.44
N ASP A 93 26.56 13.94 0.96
CA ASP A 93 27.13 14.03 2.29
C ASP A 93 27.84 15.38 2.52
N GLY A 94 27.53 16.03 3.65
CA GLY A 94 28.06 17.34 4.02
C GLY A 94 27.55 18.52 3.18
N LYS A 95 26.66 18.29 2.21
CA LYS A 95 26.06 19.34 1.38
C LYS A 95 24.69 19.72 1.89
N ASP A 96 24.27 20.91 1.54
CA ASP A 96 22.91 21.36 1.84
C ASP A 96 21.93 20.66 0.89
N TYR A 97 20.70 20.42 1.34
CA TYR A 97 19.71 19.73 0.53
C TYR A 97 19.39 20.55 -0.73
N PRO A 98 19.44 19.96 -1.95
CA PRO A 98 19.28 20.70 -3.19
C PRO A 98 17.83 21.09 -3.52
N GLY A 99 16.85 20.54 -2.81
CA GLY A 99 15.43 20.83 -3.02
C GLY A 99 14.93 21.96 -2.11
N ASN A 100 13.87 22.63 -2.53
CA ASN A 100 13.25 23.71 -1.75
C ASN A 100 12.16 23.22 -0.78
N ASP A 101 11.67 21.99 -0.97
CA ASP A 101 10.55 21.42 -0.21
C ASP A 101 11.05 20.36 0.78
N LEU A 102 11.83 20.79 1.78
CA LEU A 102 12.21 19.92 2.90
C LEU A 102 11.23 20.17 4.05
N GLU A 103 10.46 19.14 4.42
CA GLU A 103 9.71 19.17 5.68
C GLU A 103 10.71 19.03 6.83
N ILE A 104 10.65 19.95 7.80
CA ILE A 104 11.57 20.00 8.93
C ILE A 104 10.73 20.01 10.20
N HIS A 105 11.00 19.07 11.11
CA HIS A 105 10.22 18.93 12.33
C HIS A 105 10.52 20.01 13.38
N PHE A 106 11.74 20.57 13.31
CA PHE A 106 12.18 21.65 14.19
C PHE A 106 12.77 22.79 13.34
N ASP A 107 12.16 23.97 13.40
CA ASP A 107 12.40 25.18 12.57
C ASP A 107 13.86 25.67 12.45
N LYS A 108 14.84 25.03 13.10
CA LYS A 108 16.26 25.41 13.10
C LYS A 108 17.21 24.31 12.58
N GLN A 109 16.70 23.23 12.00
CA GLN A 109 17.47 22.01 11.69
C GLN A 109 17.51 21.65 10.20
N ALA A 110 17.48 22.61 9.28
CA ALA A 110 17.99 22.37 7.93
C ALA A 110 19.53 22.20 8.00
N GLY A 111 19.96 21.07 8.54
CA GLY A 111 21.36 20.67 8.59
C GLY A 111 21.85 20.21 7.24
N LYS A 112 23.14 19.87 7.19
CA LYS A 112 23.74 19.20 6.03
C LYS A 112 23.19 17.78 5.93
N LEU A 113 23.02 17.31 4.70
CA LEU A 113 22.74 15.90 4.44
C LEU A 113 23.89 15.06 4.98
N LEU A 114 23.55 13.96 5.64
CA LEU A 114 24.51 13.05 6.25
C LEU A 114 24.36 11.68 5.62
N GLN A 115 25.46 11.14 5.11
CA GLN A 115 25.52 9.74 4.75
C GLN A 115 25.42 8.84 5.98
N SER A 116 25.01 7.59 5.75
CA SER A 116 25.18 6.58 6.78
C SER A 116 26.67 6.37 7.06
N PRO A 117 27.13 6.43 8.32
CA PRO A 117 28.54 6.19 8.65
C PRO A 117 28.90 4.70 8.64
N PHE A 118 27.90 3.81 8.50
CA PHE A 118 28.05 2.37 8.63
C PHE A 118 28.33 1.70 7.29
N LYS A 119 29.04 0.58 7.34
CA LYS A 119 29.33 -0.21 6.14
C LYS A 119 28.17 -1.14 5.81
N PHE A 120 27.88 -1.26 4.52
CA PHE A 120 26.89 -2.18 3.98
C PHE A 120 27.56 -3.31 3.21
N ALA A 121 27.00 -4.51 3.36
CA ALA A 121 27.42 -5.68 2.59
C ALA A 121 26.19 -6.43 2.08
N ARG A 122 26.32 -7.05 0.90
CA ARG A 122 25.31 -7.96 0.35
C ARG A 122 25.33 -9.26 1.14
N GLN A 123 24.16 -9.70 1.58
CA GLN A 123 23.97 -10.90 2.39
C GLN A 123 22.89 -11.78 1.79
N GLY A 124 22.97 -13.07 2.10
CA GLY A 124 22.03 -14.07 1.59
C GLY A 124 22.13 -14.32 0.08
N GLN A 125 21.26 -15.18 -0.41
CA GLN A 125 21.12 -15.50 -1.82
C GLN A 125 20.45 -14.35 -2.59
N ALA A 126 19.53 -13.64 -1.94
CA ALA A 126 18.90 -12.46 -2.52
C ALA A 126 19.87 -11.28 -2.71
N GLY A 127 21.04 -11.32 -2.08
CA GLY A 127 22.05 -10.26 -2.16
C GLY A 127 21.59 -8.94 -1.55
N THR A 128 20.65 -8.98 -0.61
CA THR A 128 20.12 -7.80 0.08
C THR A 128 21.22 -7.13 0.89
N GLU A 129 21.30 -5.81 0.79
CA GLU A 129 22.31 -5.02 1.49
C GLU A 129 21.88 -4.74 2.93
N PHE A 130 22.72 -5.13 3.89
CA PHE A 130 22.54 -4.87 5.31
C PHE A 130 23.76 -4.17 5.89
N SER A 131 23.50 -3.34 6.90
CA SER A 131 24.52 -2.68 7.70
C SER A 131 25.26 -3.64 8.61
N GLU A 132 26.51 -3.34 8.91
CA GLU A 132 27.35 -4.05 9.89
C GLU A 132 26.75 -4.07 11.30
N LEU A 133 25.79 -3.18 11.59
CA LEU A 133 25.04 -3.13 12.85
C LEU A 133 24.10 -4.32 13.09
N LEU A 134 23.81 -5.11 12.05
CA LEU A 134 22.84 -6.21 12.11
C LEU A 134 23.47 -7.61 11.94
N PRO A 135 24.56 -7.97 12.65
CA PRO A 135 25.33 -9.19 12.39
C PRO A 135 24.56 -10.49 12.63
N HIS A 136 23.48 -10.43 13.43
CA HIS A 136 22.62 -11.58 13.69
C HIS A 136 21.45 -11.65 12.71
N THR A 137 20.89 -10.51 12.30
CA THR A 137 19.80 -10.44 11.33
C THR A 137 20.26 -10.92 9.95
N THR A 138 21.50 -10.63 9.57
CA THR A 138 22.06 -11.07 8.28
C THR A 138 22.14 -12.59 8.14
N ARG A 139 22.17 -13.34 9.25
CA ARG A 139 22.18 -14.82 9.23
C ARG A 139 20.87 -15.43 8.73
N ILE A 140 19.78 -14.67 8.81
CA ILE A 140 18.45 -15.08 8.40
C ILE A 140 17.94 -14.19 7.25
N ALA A 141 18.83 -13.56 6.49
CA ALA A 141 18.50 -12.60 5.44
C ALA A 141 17.53 -13.16 4.37
N ASP A 142 17.59 -14.47 4.11
CA ASP A 142 16.72 -15.14 3.12
C ASP A 142 15.43 -15.69 3.74
N ASP A 143 15.26 -15.64 5.07
CA ASP A 143 14.07 -16.14 5.78
C ASP A 143 13.00 -15.07 5.99
N PHE A 144 13.33 -13.80 5.72
CA PHE A 144 12.38 -12.70 5.79
C PHE A 144 12.38 -11.87 4.52
N THR A 145 11.24 -11.23 4.26
CA THR A 145 11.08 -10.32 3.12
C THR A 145 11.25 -8.89 3.59
N LEU A 146 12.21 -8.19 3.02
CA LEU A 146 12.38 -6.76 3.21
C LEU A 146 11.58 -5.97 2.16
N ILE A 147 10.74 -5.04 2.61
CA ILE A 147 9.93 -4.16 1.74
C ILE A 147 10.50 -2.74 1.83
N ARG A 148 11.05 -2.23 0.72
CA ARG A 148 11.60 -0.85 0.61
C ARG A 148 10.72 0.10 -0.21
N SER A 149 9.53 -0.36 -0.61
CA SER A 149 8.63 0.39 -1.50
C SER A 149 7.66 1.32 -0.75
N MET A 150 7.77 1.44 0.57
CA MET A 150 6.90 2.30 1.37
C MET A 150 7.39 3.74 1.30
N THR A 151 6.48 4.66 1.03
CA THR A 151 6.73 6.10 1.00
C THR A 151 5.71 6.79 1.89
N THR A 152 6.12 7.89 2.51
CA THR A 152 5.27 8.78 3.32
C THR A 152 5.55 10.21 2.89
N ASP A 153 4.51 11.03 2.91
CA ASP A 153 4.60 12.47 2.65
C ASP A 153 4.98 13.26 3.91
N SER A 154 4.87 12.63 5.10
CA SER A 154 5.26 13.23 6.37
C SER A 154 6.52 12.58 6.93
N ILE A 155 7.41 13.40 7.48
CA ILE A 155 8.57 12.96 8.27
C ILE A 155 8.20 12.26 9.57
N ASP A 156 6.97 12.47 10.09
CA ASP A 156 6.44 11.73 11.24
C ASP A 156 5.81 10.42 10.80
N HIS A 157 6.44 9.31 11.17
CA HIS A 157 6.00 7.95 10.83
C HIS A 157 6.26 6.95 11.95
#